data_AF-A0A940KZU1-F1
#
_entry.id   AF-A0A940KZU1-F1
#
_cell.length_a   1.000
_cell.length_b   1.000
_cell.length_c   1.000
_cell.angle_alpha   90.00
_cell.angle_beta   90.00
_cell.angle_gamma   90.00
#
_symmetry.space_group_name_H-M   'P 1'
#
loop_
_entity.id
_entity.type
_entity.pdbx_description
1 polymer ?
#
loop_
_entity_poly.entity_id
_entity_poly.type
_entity_poly.pdbx_seq_one_letter_code
_entity_poly.pdbx_strand_id
1 'polypeptide(L)'
;MNLPAIATNTQSPGGDVGLPLRLAQRAFAALLEARRGPAAAFRLAQLRSAARRTLSALSADDHTQLQRWLGLQLASGKAQAADAVRLFARIDAMLAAQVGAALTRTREELSVHAAGAAA
;
A
#
# COMPACT_ATOMS: atom_id res chain seq x y z
N MET A 1 -47.70 19.58 -5.94
CA MET A 1 -47.14 18.63 -4.96
C MET A 1 -46.11 17.80 -5.70
N ASN A 2 -44.86 18.25 -5.71
CA ASN A 2 -43.81 17.75 -6.60
C ASN A 2 -42.75 17.04 -5.73
N LEU A 3 -42.61 15.73 -5.89
CA LEU A 3 -41.58 14.93 -5.21
C LEU A 3 -40.30 15.02 -6.04
N PRO A 4 -39.14 15.44 -5.49
CA PRO A 4 -37.89 15.29 -6.20
C PRO A 4 -37.52 13.81 -6.25
N ALA A 5 -37.37 13.29 -7.47
CA ALA A 5 -36.75 12.01 -7.74
C ALA A 5 -35.34 12.01 -7.11
N ILE A 6 -35.15 11.19 -6.08
CA ILE A 6 -33.83 10.86 -5.56
C ILE A 6 -33.18 10.03 -6.66
N ALA A 7 -32.43 10.69 -7.56
CA ALA A 7 -31.50 10.02 -8.43
C ALA A 7 -30.47 9.34 -7.52
N THR A 8 -30.65 8.05 -7.28
CA THR A 8 -29.65 7.12 -6.76
C THR A 8 -28.52 7.01 -7.79
N ASN A 9 -27.75 8.09 -7.93
CA ASN A 9 -26.58 8.14 -8.78
C ASN A 9 -25.34 7.84 -7.93
N THR A 10 -25.20 6.57 -7.55
CA THR A 10 -23.92 6.00 -7.07
C THR A 10 -23.61 4.73 -7.84
N GLN A 11 -23.81 4.78 -9.16
CA GLN A 11 -23.23 3.78 -10.05
C GLN A 11 -21.81 4.27 -10.36
N SER A 12 -20.82 3.68 -9.67
CA SER A 12 -19.40 3.99 -9.88
C SER A 12 -19.03 3.76 -11.35
N PRO A 13 -18.53 4.78 -12.08
CA PRO A 13 -17.97 4.56 -13.40
C PRO A 13 -16.60 3.90 -13.24
N GLY A 14 -16.46 2.62 -13.57
CA GLY A 14 -15.15 1.95 -13.69
C GLY A 14 -15.05 0.62 -12.94
N GLY A 15 -15.53 -0.46 -13.55
CA GLY A 15 -15.32 -1.83 -13.04
C GLY A 15 -13.85 -2.28 -13.04
N ASP A 16 -13.00 -1.68 -13.87
CA ASP A 16 -11.59 -2.08 -14.05
C ASP A 16 -10.56 -1.01 -13.64
N VAL A 17 -10.96 0.26 -13.52
CA VAL A 17 -10.07 1.35 -13.12
C VAL A 17 -9.71 1.14 -11.64
N GLY A 18 -8.44 0.82 -11.38
CA GLY A 18 -7.94 0.54 -10.03
C GLY A 18 -8.06 -0.92 -9.57
N LEU A 19 -8.47 -1.87 -10.42
CA LEU A 19 -8.34 -3.30 -10.11
C LEU A 19 -6.87 -3.73 -9.92
N PRO A 20 -5.92 -3.35 -10.80
CA PRO A 20 -4.51 -3.70 -10.63
C PRO A 20 -3.93 -3.17 -9.30
N LEU A 21 -4.24 -1.93 -8.94
CA LEU A 21 -3.82 -1.32 -7.69
C LEU A 21 -4.36 -2.07 -6.47
N ARG A 22 -5.65 -2.42 -6.46
CA ARG A 22 -6.27 -3.19 -5.36
C ARG A 22 -5.64 -4.57 -5.21
N LEU A 23 -5.32 -5.25 -6.32
CA LEU A 23 -4.62 -6.54 -6.31
C LEU A 23 -3.20 -6.41 -5.76
N ALA A 24 -2.48 -5.35 -6.14
CA ALA A 24 -1.17 -5.06 -5.58
C ALA A 24 -1.24 -4.80 -4.07
N GLN A 25 -2.12 -3.89 -3.62
CA GLN A 25 -2.32 -3.60 -2.20
C GLN A 25 -2.65 -4.87 -1.39
N ARG A 26 -3.52 -5.74 -1.91
CA ARG A 26 -3.84 -7.02 -1.26
C ARG A 26 -2.64 -7.97 -1.17
N ALA A 27 -1.86 -8.10 -2.25
CA ALA A 27 -0.66 -8.94 -2.27
C ALA A 27 0.40 -8.44 -1.27
N PHE A 28 0.64 -7.13 -1.23
CA PHE A 28 1.58 -6.52 -0.30
C PHE A 28 1.08 -6.54 1.16
N ALA A 29 -0.22 -6.40 1.41
CA ALA A 29 -0.81 -6.58 2.74
C ALA A 29 -0.59 -8.02 3.25
N ALA A 30 -0.88 -9.02 2.42
CA ALA A 30 -0.66 -10.43 2.78
C ALA A 30 0.82 -10.71 3.09
N LEU A 31 1.73 -10.08 2.34
CA LEU A 31 3.17 -10.17 2.59
C LEU A 31 3.59 -9.53 3.92
N LEU A 32 3.02 -8.36 4.26
CA LEU A 32 3.27 -7.69 5.54
C LEU A 32 2.76 -8.50 6.74
N GLU A 33 1.58 -9.12 6.62
CA GLU A 33 1.00 -9.96 7.66
C GLU A 33 1.75 -11.28 7.83
N ALA A 34 2.15 -11.94 6.73
CA ALA A 34 2.91 -13.18 6.78
C ALA A 34 4.26 -13.04 7.51
N ARG A 35 4.82 -11.83 7.60
CA ARG A 35 6.03 -11.55 8.36
C ARG A 35 5.82 -11.60 9.88
N ARG A 36 4.61 -11.33 10.37
CA ARG A 36 4.31 -11.26 11.81
C ARG A 36 4.19 -12.63 12.47
N GLY A 37 4.13 -13.71 11.70
CA GLY A 37 4.01 -15.08 12.21
C GLY A 37 5.01 -16.04 11.57
N PRO A 38 5.04 -17.31 12.02
CA PRO A 38 5.88 -18.35 11.42
C PRO A 38 5.32 -18.74 10.04
N ALA A 39 5.56 -17.92 9.03
CA ALA A 39 5.27 -18.30 7.66
C ALA A 39 6.32 -19.29 7.16
N ALA A 40 5.87 -20.45 6.67
CA ALA A 40 6.75 -21.38 5.98
C ALA A 40 7.45 -20.67 4.80
N ALA A 41 8.75 -20.94 4.60
CA ALA A 41 9.56 -20.30 3.55
C ALA A 41 8.91 -20.39 2.15
N PHE A 42 8.24 -21.51 1.87
CA PHE A 42 7.47 -21.72 0.65
C PHE A 42 6.33 -20.71 0.48
N ARG A 43 5.54 -20.47 1.53
CA ARG A 43 4.45 -19.50 1.51
C ARG A 43 4.98 -18.09 1.28
N LEU A 44 6.10 -17.75 1.90
CA LEU A 44 6.75 -16.44 1.69
C LEU A 44 7.23 -16.28 0.23
N ALA A 45 7.81 -17.32 -0.37
CA ALA A 45 8.20 -17.32 -1.77
C ALA A 45 6.99 -17.12 -2.71
N GLN A 46 5.87 -17.79 -2.43
CA GLN A 46 4.64 -17.63 -3.20
C GLN A 46 4.08 -16.20 -3.11
N LEU A 47 4.05 -15.62 -1.90
CA LEU A 47 3.59 -14.24 -1.68
C LEU A 47 4.47 -13.22 -2.42
N ARG A 48 5.79 -13.43 -2.42
CA ARG A 48 6.74 -12.60 -3.17
C ARG A 48 6.50 -12.69 -4.68
N SER A 49 6.30 -13.89 -5.21
CA SER A 49 6.00 -14.10 -6.62
C SER A 49 4.68 -13.43 -7.02
N ALA A 50 3.64 -13.55 -6.18
CA ALA A 50 2.37 -12.86 -6.39
C ALA A 50 2.53 -11.33 -6.39
N ALA A 51 3.25 -10.77 -5.40
CA ALA A 51 3.52 -9.33 -5.31
C ALA A 51 4.33 -8.80 -6.49
N ARG A 52 5.30 -9.57 -6.99
CA ARG A 52 6.06 -9.19 -8.20
C ARG A 52 5.15 -9.14 -9.43
N ARG A 53 4.30 -10.14 -9.63
CA ARG A 53 3.38 -10.18 -10.78
C ARG A 53 2.39 -9.01 -10.76
N THR A 54 1.83 -8.66 -9.60
CA THR A 54 0.91 -7.53 -9.51
C THR A 54 1.63 -6.21 -9.71
N LEU A 55 2.87 -6.07 -9.23
CA LEU A 55 3.70 -4.87 -9.44
C LEU A 55 4.01 -4.62 -10.93
N SER A 56 4.32 -5.68 -11.68
CA SER A 56 4.60 -5.58 -13.12
C SER A 56 3.39 -5.17 -13.97
N ALA A 57 2.18 -5.30 -13.43
CA ALA A 57 0.94 -4.93 -14.11
C ALA A 57 0.48 -3.50 -13.80
N LEU A 58 1.19 -2.76 -12.94
CA LEU A 58 0.81 -1.41 -12.54
C LEU A 58 1.25 -0.35 -13.55
N SER A 59 0.39 0.65 -13.75
CA SER A 59 0.77 1.91 -14.39
C SER A 59 1.71 2.73 -13.50
N ALA A 60 2.35 3.77 -14.06
CA ALA A 60 3.21 4.67 -13.29
C ALA A 60 2.44 5.41 -12.16
N ASP A 61 1.19 5.78 -12.42
CA ASP A 61 0.33 6.41 -11.43
C ASP A 61 -0.04 5.43 -10.30
N ASP A 62 -0.40 4.19 -10.65
CA ASP A 62 -0.69 3.14 -9.67
C ASP A 62 0.54 2.79 -8.82
N HIS A 63 1.74 2.81 -9.41
CA HIS A 63 3.01 2.66 -8.67
C HIS A 63 3.14 3.75 -7.60
N THR A 64 2.90 5.00 -7.98
CA THR A 64 2.96 6.14 -7.05
C THR A 64 1.92 6.01 -5.93
N GLN A 65 0.70 5.58 -6.26
CA GLN A 65 -0.35 5.34 -5.26
C GLN A 65 -0.02 4.18 -4.32
N LEU A 66 0.53 3.08 -4.84
CA LEU A 66 0.98 1.95 -4.03
C LEU A 66 2.10 2.36 -3.05
N GLN A 67 3.08 3.14 -3.51
CA GLN A 67 4.19 3.63 -2.67
C GLN A 67 3.68 4.47 -1.49
N ARG A 68 2.78 5.43 -1.77
CA ARG A 68 2.16 6.27 -0.73
C ARG A 68 1.40 5.42 0.29
N TRP A 69 0.60 4.46 -0.19
CA TRP A 69 -0.13 3.55 0.66
C TRP A 69 0.81 2.70 1.53
N LEU A 70 1.88 2.13 0.97
CA LEU A 70 2.89 1.39 1.73
C LEU A 70 3.59 2.25 2.77
N GLY A 71 3.97 3.48 2.42
CA GLY A 71 4.56 4.45 3.34
C GLY A 71 3.67 4.70 4.56
N LEU A 72 2.38 4.93 4.34
CA LEU A 72 1.37 5.09 5.40
C LEU A 72 1.21 3.85 6.28
N GLN A 73 1.17 2.64 5.70
CA GLN A 73 1.06 1.40 6.48
C GLN A 73 2.28 1.20 7.40
N LEU A 74 3.49 1.57 6.93
CA LEU A 74 4.71 1.47 7.72
C LEU A 74 4.82 2.58 8.77
N ALA A 75 4.39 3.80 8.44
CA ALA A 75 4.41 4.93 9.37
C ALA A 75 3.42 4.73 10.52
N SER A 76 2.24 4.16 10.25
CA SER A 76 1.20 3.84 11.25
C SER A 76 1.53 2.64 12.15
N GLY A 77 2.74 2.08 12.08
CA GLY A 77 3.21 1.06 13.01
C GLY A 77 2.67 -0.34 12.76
N LYS A 78 1.98 -0.60 11.63
CA LYS A 78 1.56 -1.97 11.30
C LYS A 78 2.74 -2.90 11.03
N ALA A 79 3.95 -2.39 10.88
CA ALA A 79 5.10 -3.20 10.54
C ALA A 79 6.38 -2.57 11.10
N GLN A 80 7.30 -3.39 11.63
CA GLN A 80 8.70 -2.95 11.81
C GLN A 80 9.23 -2.53 10.44
N ALA A 81 9.39 -1.23 10.22
CA ALA A 81 9.56 -0.68 8.89
C ALA A 81 10.85 -1.16 8.20
N ALA A 82 11.93 -1.34 8.96
CA ALA A 82 13.22 -1.76 8.43
C ALA A 82 13.15 -3.14 7.76
N ASP A 83 12.54 -4.16 8.37
CA ASP A 83 12.46 -5.46 7.70
C ASP A 83 11.42 -5.49 6.57
N ALA A 84 10.38 -4.66 6.63
CA ALA A 84 9.45 -4.53 5.51
C ALA A 84 10.16 -3.96 4.27
N VAL A 85 10.97 -2.91 4.44
CA VAL A 85 11.80 -2.35 3.36
C VAL A 85 12.81 -3.39 2.84
N ARG A 86 13.49 -4.13 3.72
CA ARG A 86 14.38 -5.24 3.31
C ARG A 86 13.65 -6.32 2.52
N LEU A 87 12.41 -6.63 2.90
CA LEU A 87 11.59 -7.62 2.21
C LEU A 87 11.18 -7.13 0.82
N PHE A 88 10.84 -5.84 0.70
CA PHE A 88 10.53 -5.22 -0.59
C PHE A 88 11.73 -5.17 -1.51
N ALA A 89 12.94 -4.90 -0.99
CA ALA A 89 14.17 -4.89 -1.80
C ALA A 89 14.44 -6.23 -2.49
N ARG A 90 14.00 -7.34 -1.87
CA ARG A 90 14.09 -8.66 -2.48
C ARG A 90 13.04 -8.89 -3.59
N ILE A 91 11.98 -8.08 -3.68
CA ILE A 91 10.97 -8.12 -4.73
C ILE A 91 11.40 -7.20 -5.87
N ASP A 92 11.62 -5.93 -5.52
CA ASP A 92 12.01 -4.83 -6.40
C ASP A 92 12.80 -3.77 -5.59
N ALA A 93 14.02 -3.46 -6.03
CA ALA A 93 14.91 -2.54 -5.32
C ALA A 93 14.46 -1.07 -5.41
N MET A 94 13.89 -0.68 -6.54
CA MET A 94 13.42 0.69 -6.76
C MET A 94 12.20 0.99 -5.89
N LEU A 95 11.26 0.06 -5.82
CA LEU A 95 10.11 0.13 -4.92
C LEU A 95 10.56 0.29 -3.46
N ALA A 96 11.56 -0.49 -3.03
CA ALA A 96 12.06 -0.41 -1.66
C ALA A 96 12.65 0.96 -1.33
N ALA A 97 13.43 1.55 -2.25
CA ALA A 97 13.98 2.89 -2.10
C ALA A 97 12.86 3.95 -2.03
N GLN A 98 11.88 3.87 -2.92
CA GLN A 98 10.75 4.81 -2.98
C GLN A 98 9.86 4.71 -1.73
N VAL A 99 9.57 3.50 -1.26
CA VAL A 99 8.81 3.28 -0.02
C VAL A 99 9.59 3.77 1.20
N GLY A 100 10.91 3.57 1.23
CA GLY A 100 11.77 4.11 2.28
C GLY A 100 11.72 5.64 2.34
N ALA A 101 11.82 6.31 1.19
CA ALA A 101 11.70 7.76 1.09
C ALA A 101 10.30 8.26 1.49
N ALA A 102 9.24 7.58 1.03
CA ALA A 102 7.86 7.90 1.38
C ALA A 102 7.61 7.77 2.89
N LEU A 103 8.15 6.73 3.53
CA LEU A 103 8.06 6.52 4.97
C LEU A 103 8.70 7.66 5.77
N THR A 104 9.90 8.10 5.39
CA THR A 104 10.58 9.22 6.05
C THR A 104 9.72 10.49 6.00
N ARG A 105 9.22 10.84 4.79
CA ARG A 105 8.32 11.98 4.60
C ARG A 105 7.04 11.85 5.44
N THR A 106 6.37 10.70 5.40
CA THR A 106 5.12 10.51 6.15
C THR A 106 5.35 10.59 7.66
N ARG A 107 6.49 10.14 8.18
CA ARG A 107 6.83 10.31 9.60
C ARG A 107 7.05 11.77 9.97
N GLU A 108 7.74 12.52 9.12
CA GLU A 108 7.93 13.97 9.30
C GLU A 108 6.58 14.68 9.33
N GLU A 109 5.71 14.44 8.34
CA GLU A 109 4.35 14.98 8.29
C GLU A 109 3.55 14.65 9.56
N LEU A 110 3.52 13.38 9.96
CA LEU A 110 2.85 12.95 11.20
C LEU A 110 3.43 13.63 12.45
N SER A 111 4.75 13.84 12.50
CA SER A 111 5.40 14.52 13.63
C SER A 111 5.03 16.00 13.71
N VAL A 112 4.93 16.69 12.58
CA VAL A 112 4.49 18.10 12.49
C VAL A 112 3.04 18.23 12.93
N HIS A 113 2.16 17.31 12.49
CA HIS A 113 0.76 17.31 12.91
C HIS A 113 0.58 16.99 14.40
N ALA A 114 1.38 16.07 14.96
CA ALA A 114 1.37 15.78 16.39
C ALA A 114 1.83 16.98 17.23
N ALA A 115 2.87 17.70 16.78
CA ALA A 115 3.35 18.90 17.46
C ALA A 115 2.35 20.07 17.38
N GLY A 116 1.66 20.24 16.25
CA GLY A 116 0.64 21.27 16.08
C GLY A 116 -0.67 21.00 16.84
N ALA A 117 -0.97 19.73 17.18
CA ALA A 117 -2.14 19.38 18.00
C ALA A 117 -1.90 19.56 19.51
N ALA A 118 -0.65 19.75 19.93
CA ALA A 118 -0.24 19.93 21.32
C ALA A 118 0.04 21.39 21.71
N ALA A 119 -0.14 22.33 20.77
CA ALA A 119 0.00 23.77 20.94
C ALA A 119 -1.38 24.45 20.97
#